data_AF-A0A1B9GMN2-F1
#
_entry.id   AF-A0A1B9GMN2-F1
#
_cell.length_a   1.000
_cell.length_b   1.000
_cell.length_c   1.000
_cell.angle_alpha   90.00
_cell.angle_beta   90.00
_cell.angle_gamma   90.00
#
_symmetry.space_group_name_H-M   'P 1'
#
loop_
_entity.id
_entity.type
_entity.pdbx_description
1 polymer ?
#
loop_
_entity_poly.entity_id
_entity_poly.type
_entity_poly.pdbx_seq_one_letter_code
_entity_poly.pdbx_strand_id
1 'polypeptide(L)' 'MPGRFLNIRLDGISVEDPERHPHMMAVKNCFIRGSVVRYVRMAAKSVDTTLLEDATRREAKEAKK' A
#
# COMPACT_ATOMS: atom_id res chain seq x y z
N MET A 1 -12.49 -10.90 -10.87
CA MET A 1 -12.00 -9.67 -11.53
C MET A 1 -10.48 -9.78 -11.72
N PRO A 2 -9.99 -10.31 -12.85
CA PRO A 2 -8.55 -10.38 -13.09
C PRO A 2 -8.04 -8.96 -13.36
N GLY A 3 -7.09 -8.45 -12.56
CA GLY A 3 -6.38 -7.20 -12.90
C GLY A 3 -6.03 -6.24 -11.76
N ARG A 4 -6.50 -6.42 -10.52
CA ARG A 4 -6.12 -5.52 -9.41
C ARG A 4 -4.99 -6.11 -8.58
N PHE A 5 -3.77 -6.03 -9.10
CA PHE A 5 -2.59 -6.13 -8.26
C PHE A 5 -2.49 -4.84 -7.46
N LEU A 6 -2.30 -4.94 -6.14
CA LEU A 6 -2.18 -3.80 -5.20
C LEU A 6 -0.86 -3.04 -5.41
N ASN A 7 -0.56 -2.68 -6.66
CA ASN A 7 0.59 -1.88 -7.03
C ASN A 7 0.40 -0.45 -6.52
N ILE A 8 1.49 0.17 -6.09
CA ILE A 8 1.47 1.48 -5.43
C ILE A 8 2.35 2.44 -6.25
N ARG A 9 1.82 3.62 -6.55
CA ARG A 9 2.60 4.75 -7.07
C ARG A 9 2.82 5.73 -5.93
N LEU A 10 4.07 6.12 -5.72
CA LEU A 10 4.47 7.11 -4.73
C LEU A 10 5.20 8.25 -5.44
N ASP A 11 4.86 9.47 -5.07
CA ASP A 11 5.50 10.69 -5.56
C ASP A 11 6.20 11.40 -4.40
N GLY A 12 7.36 12.00 -4.66
CA GLY A 12 8.15 12.71 -3.64
C GLY A 12 8.66 11.82 -2.50
N ILE A 13 9.20 10.65 -2.82
CA ILE A 13 9.65 9.68 -1.82
C ILE A 13 10.92 10.12 -1.10
N SER A 14 11.08 9.61 0.12
CA SER A 14 12.33 9.63 0.88
C SER A 14 12.62 8.24 1.40
N VAL A 15 13.90 7.86 1.43
CA VAL A 15 14.36 6.53 1.83
C VAL A 15 14.79 6.58 3.29
N GLU A 16 14.28 5.68 4.12
CA GLU A 16 14.56 5.66 5.57
C GLU A 16 16.05 5.41 5.87
N ASP A 17 16.68 4.45 5.17
CA ASP A 17 18.11 4.14 5.27
C ASP A 17 18.86 4.45 3.94
N PRO A 18 19.21 5.71 3.67
CA PRO A 18 19.82 6.12 2.40
C PRO A 18 21.23 5.52 2.19
N GLU A 19 22.01 5.37 3.26
CA GLU A 19 23.39 4.85 3.20
C GLU A 19 23.45 3.38 2.75
N ARG A 20 22.44 2.59 3.15
CA ARG A 20 22.31 1.18 2.76
C ARG A 20 21.73 1.02 1.35
N HIS A 21 21.04 2.03 0.85
CA HIS A 21 20.34 2.02 -0.44
C HIS A 21 20.67 3.25 -1.30
N PRO A 22 21.96 3.48 -1.64
CA PRO A 22 22.39 4.70 -2.32
C PRO A 22 21.78 4.87 -3.72
N HIS A 23 21.40 3.77 -4.38
CA HIS A 23 20.74 3.80 -5.69
C HIS A 23 19.35 4.46 -5.68
N MET A 24 18.69 4.51 -4.52
CA MET A 24 17.38 5.15 -4.38
C MET A 24 17.46 6.66 -4.15
N MET A 25 18.64 7.21 -3.91
CA MET A 25 18.82 8.64 -3.56
C MET A 25 18.42 9.62 -4.67
N ALA A 26 18.54 9.22 -5.93
CA ALA A 26 18.14 10.05 -7.06
C ALA A 26 16.65 9.89 -7.43
N VAL A 27 15.95 8.92 -6.82
CA VAL A 27 14.59 8.55 -7.18
C VAL A 27 13.60 9.42 -6.42
N LYS A 28 12.89 10.29 -7.14
CA LYS A 28 11.83 11.13 -6.56
C LYS A 28 10.46 10.47 -6.57
N ASN A 29 10.15 9.70 -7.62
CA ASN A 29 8.86 9.02 -7.78
C ASN A 29 9.13 7.55 -8.06
N CYS A 30 8.32 6.66 -7.49
CA CYS A 30 8.47 5.22 -7.67
C CYS A 30 7.14 4.51 -7.90
N PHE A 31 7.24 3.36 -8.58
CA PHE A 31 6.14 2.43 -8.75
C PHE A 31 6.55 1.08 -8.17
N ILE A 32 5.78 0.59 -7.21
CA ILE A 32 6.04 -0.65 -6.48
C ILE A 32 5.00 -1.67 -6.88
N ARG A 33 5.44 -2.84 -7.35
CA ARG A 33 4.55 -3.96 -7.65
C ARG A 33 3.98 -4.51 -6.34
N GLY A 34 2.66 -4.70 -6.27
CA GLY A 34 1.99 -5.12 -5.04
C GLY A 34 2.49 -6.45 -4.47
N SER A 35 3.00 -7.34 -5.32
CA SER A 35 3.55 -8.64 -4.89
C SER A 35 4.86 -8.55 -4.11
N VAL A 36 5.58 -7.41 -4.15
CA VAL A 36 6.85 -7.23 -3.40
C VAL A 36 6.65 -6.45 -2.09
N VAL A 37 5.44 -5.97 -1.81
CA VAL A 37 5.14 -5.18 -0.62
C VAL A 37 4.90 -6.11 0.57
N ARG A 38 5.65 -5.92 1.65
CA ARG A 38 5.43 -6.62 2.92
C ARG A 38 4.51 -5.85 3.87
N TYR A 39 4.78 -4.56 4.03
CA TYR A 39 4.04 -3.68 4.94
C TYR A 39 3.85 -2.30 4.32
N VAL A 40 2.70 -1.69 4.60
CA VAL A 40 2.43 -0.28 4.33
C VAL A 40 2.13 0.39 5.66
N ARG A 41 3.02 1.26 6.11
CA ARG A 41 2.85 2.03 7.36
C ARG A 41 2.03 3.28 7.03
N MET A 42 0.99 3.55 7.81
CA MET A 42 0.15 4.73 7.68
C MET A 42 -0.28 5.24 9.05
N ALA A 43 -0.67 6.51 9.12
CA ALA A 43 -1.11 7.10 10.38
C ALA A 43 -2.47 6.52 10.79
N ALA A 44 -2.66 6.19 12.08
CA ALA A 44 -3.94 5.66 12.55
C ALA A 44 -5.13 6.59 12.22
N LYS A 45 -4.91 7.90 12.31
CA LYS A 45 -5.91 8.92 11.96
C LYS A 45 -6.36 8.95 10.50
N SER A 46 -5.61 8.32 9.58
CA SER A 46 -6.00 8.24 8.16
C SER A 46 -6.87 7.02 7.87
N VAL A 47 -7.22 6.23 8.88
CA VAL A 47 -8.01 5.00 8.74
C VAL A 47 -9.22 5.06 9.65
N ASP A 48 -10.42 5.07 9.05
CA ASP A 48 -11.65 4.82 9.79
C ASP A 48 -11.84 3.30 9.91
N THR A 49 -11.54 2.77 11.09
CA THR A 49 -11.63 1.32 11.36
C THR A 49 -13.07 0.82 11.34
N THR A 50 -14.03 1.65 11.74
CA THR A 50 -15.45 1.27 11.77
C THR A 50 -15.95 1.02 10.34
N LEU A 51 -15.64 1.96 9.43
CA LEU A 51 -15.99 1.83 8.02
C LEU A 51 -15.27 0.64 7.37
N LEU A 52 -13.99 0.43 7.68
CA LEU A 52 -13.19 -0.68 7.16
C LEU A 52 -13.75 -2.05 7.56
N GLU A 53 -14.15 -2.20 8.82
CA GLU A 53 -14.77 -3.42 9.32
C GLU A 53 -16.12 -3.70 8.66
N ASP A 54 -16.96 -2.68 8.49
CA ASP A 54 -18.26 -2.80 7.81
C ASP A 54 -18.10 -3.22 6.34
N ALA A 55 -17.17 -2.59 5.62
CA ALA A 55 -16.85 -2.94 4.25
C ALA A 55 -16.38 -4.40 4.15
N THR A 56 -15.50 -4.82 5.05
CA THR A 56 -14.97 -6.19 5.12
C THR A 56 -16.08 -7.22 5.36
N ARG A 57 -17.02 -6.94 6.27
CA ARG A 57 -18.18 -7.81 6.53
C ARG A 57 -19.08 -7.96 5.30
N ARG A 58 -19.25 -6.90 4.51
CA ARG A 58 -20.05 -6.93 3.27
C ARG A 58 -19.35 -7.73 2.17
N GLU A 59 -18.07 -7.44 1.91
CA GLU A 59 -17.26 -8.17 0.92
C GLU A 59 -17.19 -9.66 1.24
N ALA A 60 -17.00 -10.04 2.51
CA ALA A 60 -16.96 -11.45 2.91
C ALA A 60 -18.30 -12.18 2.71
N LYS A 61 -19.44 -11.49 2.75
CA LYS A 61 -20.75 -12.07 2.41
C LYS A 61 -20.91 -12.26 0.90
N GLU A 62 -20.45 -11.29 0.12
CA GLU A 62 -20.48 -11.35 -1.35
C GLU A 62 -19.54 -12.43 -1.90
N ALA A 63 -18.35 -12.58 -1.32
CA ALA A 63 -17.37 -13.59 -1.74
C ALA A 63 -17.81 -15.04 -1.46
N LYS A 64 -18.79 -15.25 -0.57
CA LYS A 64 -19.38 -16.56 -0.26
C LYS A 64 -20.55 -16.93 -1.18
N LYS A 65 -21.00 -16.01 -2.03
CA LYS A 65 -22.06 -16.22 -3.01
C LYS A 65 -21.46 -16.66 -4.35
#